data_AF-A0A8J6KLR8-F1
#
_entry.id   AF-A0A8J6KLR8-F1
#
_cell.length_a   1.000
_cell.length_b   1.000
_cell.length_c   1.000
_cell.angle_alpha   90.00
_cell.angle_beta   90.00
_cell.angle_gamma   90.00
#
_symmetry.space_group_name_H-M   'P 1'
#
loop_
_entity.id
_entity.type
_entity.pdbx_description
1 polymer ?
#
loop_
_entity_poly.entity_id
_entity_poly.type
_entity_poly.pdbx_seq_one_letter_code
_entity_poly.pdbx_strand_id
1 'polypeptide(L)'
;EDVLYSPELAQRGHDDDASRTREDNGDPEDMDQDKHDDSTDDSDTQDQGEKENPMRELRIRKLCLNICVGESGDRLTRAAKVLEQLTGQTPVFSKARYTVRSFGIRRNEKIAVHCTVRGAKAEEILEKGLKVREYELRKNNFSDTGNFGFGIQEHIDLGIKYDPSIGIYGLDFYVVLGRPGFSIADKKRRTGCIGAKHRISKEEAMRWFQQKVGRLANLPCKVAHFWVPGSESVTWETITDIEG
;
A
#
# COMPACT_ATOMS: atom_id res chain seq x y z
N GLU A 1 65.72 -30.18 -0.19
CA GLU A 1 65.53 -31.18 0.87
C GLU A 1 64.12 -31.04 1.47
N ASP A 2 63.08 -31.77 1.07
CA ASP A 2 62.72 -32.39 -0.23
C ASP A 2 61.22 -32.77 -0.16
N VAL A 3 60.36 -32.37 -1.13
CA VAL A 3 59.90 -33.11 -2.35
C VAL A 3 58.62 -33.98 -2.15
N LEU A 4 57.51 -33.51 -2.78
CA LEU A 4 56.43 -34.19 -3.54
C LEU A 4 55.58 -35.41 -3.05
N TYR A 5 54.30 -35.35 -3.49
CA TYR A 5 53.40 -36.42 -4.01
C TYR A 5 52.49 -37.27 -3.08
N SER A 6 51.33 -37.66 -3.62
CA SER A 6 50.27 -38.57 -3.08
C SER A 6 50.39 -39.98 -3.73
N PRO A 7 49.37 -40.88 -3.81
CA PRO A 7 48.19 -41.21 -2.97
C PRO A 7 48.08 -42.73 -2.63
N GLU A 8 47.08 -43.18 -1.84
CA GLU A 8 46.36 -44.51 -1.87
C GLU A 8 45.37 -44.56 -0.67
N LEU A 9 44.12 -45.10 -0.67
CA LEU A 9 43.43 -46.32 -1.15
C LEU A 9 43.62 -47.59 -0.27
N ALA A 10 42.51 -48.19 0.18
CA ALA A 10 42.48 -49.50 0.88
C ALA A 10 41.20 -50.31 0.59
N GLN A 11 41.36 -51.64 0.41
CA GLN A 11 40.35 -52.69 0.16
C GLN A 11 40.90 -54.04 0.73
N ARG A 12 40.34 -55.26 0.57
CA ARG A 12 39.15 -55.81 -0.13
C ARG A 12 38.74 -57.16 0.51
N GLY A 13 37.45 -57.49 0.51
CA GLY A 13 36.97 -58.88 0.28
C GLY A 13 35.64 -59.24 0.96
N HIS A 14 34.65 -59.96 0.38
CA HIS A 14 34.62 -61.21 -0.46
C HIS A 14 34.83 -62.50 0.39
N ASP A 15 34.03 -63.60 0.33
CA ASP A 15 32.97 -64.07 -0.61
C ASP A 15 32.00 -65.15 -0.01
N ASP A 16 30.81 -65.33 -0.63
CA ASP A 16 29.96 -66.53 -0.93
C ASP A 16 29.54 -67.61 0.15
N ASP A 17 28.51 -68.48 0.00
CA ASP A 17 27.76 -69.02 -1.17
C ASP A 17 26.34 -69.65 -0.89
N ALA A 18 25.53 -69.87 -1.95
CA ALA A 18 24.59 -70.98 -2.29
C ALA A 18 23.15 -71.24 -1.70
N SER A 19 22.12 -70.78 -2.45
CA SER A 19 21.11 -71.61 -3.20
C SER A 19 19.71 -72.11 -2.68
N ARG A 20 18.66 -71.86 -3.53
CA ARG A 20 17.35 -72.59 -3.78
C ARG A 20 16.27 -72.67 -2.65
N THR A 21 14.94 -72.77 -2.86
CA THR A 21 14.02 -73.16 -3.99
C THR A 21 12.76 -72.25 -4.15
N ARG A 22 11.92 -72.51 -5.17
CA ARG A 22 10.55 -71.95 -5.40
C ARG A 22 9.47 -72.66 -4.55
N GLU A 23 8.34 -71.98 -4.28
CA GLU A 23 6.95 -72.44 -4.56
C GLU A 23 5.92 -71.29 -4.38
N ASP A 24 4.63 -71.57 -4.52
CA ASP A 24 3.63 -70.72 -5.23
C ASP A 24 2.27 -70.54 -4.48
N ASN A 25 1.42 -69.62 -4.99
CA ASN A 25 -0.03 -69.40 -4.74
C ASN A 25 -0.50 -68.49 -3.59
N GLY A 26 -1.43 -67.57 -3.92
CA GLY A 26 -2.43 -67.05 -2.97
C GLY A 26 -2.92 -65.59 -3.16
N ASP A 27 -3.72 -65.29 -4.19
CA ASP A 27 -4.71 -64.20 -4.10
C ASP A 27 -5.84 -64.63 -3.14
N PRO A 28 -6.49 -63.70 -2.39
CA PRO A 28 -7.76 -63.19 -2.92
C PRO A 28 -8.16 -61.74 -2.54
N GLU A 29 -9.01 -61.20 -3.40
CA GLU A 29 -10.19 -60.36 -3.14
C GLU A 29 -10.08 -58.87 -2.73
N ASP A 30 -10.78 -58.08 -3.57
CA ASP A 30 -11.30 -56.74 -3.44
C ASP A 30 -11.43 -56.14 -2.02
N MET A 31 -10.84 -54.95 -1.86
CA MET A 31 -11.34 -53.90 -0.96
C MET A 31 -11.34 -52.57 -1.71
N ASP A 32 -12.49 -51.91 -1.68
CA ASP A 32 -12.89 -50.77 -2.51
C ASP A 32 -11.86 -49.62 -2.64
N GLN A 33 -11.82 -49.02 -3.83
CA GLN A 33 -11.19 -47.71 -4.03
C GLN A 33 -12.08 -46.61 -3.43
N ASP A 34 -12.03 -46.44 -2.12
CA ASP A 34 -12.51 -45.23 -1.47
C ASP A 34 -11.67 -44.04 -1.96
N LYS A 35 -12.20 -43.37 -2.99
CA LYS A 35 -11.77 -42.04 -3.39
C LYS A 35 -12.15 -41.09 -2.27
N HIS A 36 -11.22 -40.86 -1.34
CA HIS A 36 -11.29 -39.70 -0.49
C HIS A 36 -10.94 -38.48 -1.35
N ASP A 37 -11.95 -37.94 -2.03
CA ASP A 37 -11.92 -36.58 -2.55
C ASP A 37 -11.79 -35.66 -1.33
N ASP A 38 -10.55 -35.31 -0.97
CA ASP A 38 -10.24 -34.22 -0.04
C ASP A 38 -10.56 -32.89 -0.75
N SER A 39 -11.87 -32.68 -0.97
CA SER A 39 -12.46 -31.38 -1.13
C SER A 39 -12.36 -30.70 0.24
N THR A 40 -11.18 -30.16 0.53
CA THR A 40 -11.00 -29.20 1.61
C THR A 40 -11.78 -27.94 1.20
N ASP A 41 -13.08 -27.94 1.48
CA ASP A 41 -13.92 -26.76 1.43
C ASP A 41 -13.33 -25.76 2.43
N ASP A 42 -12.48 -24.86 1.92
CA ASP A 42 -12.12 -23.57 2.52
C ASP A 42 -13.40 -22.70 2.55
N SER A 43 -14.38 -23.19 3.29
CA SER A 43 -15.66 -22.57 3.53
C SER A 43 -15.42 -21.34 4.40
N ASP A 44 -15.60 -20.18 3.77
CA ASP A 44 -15.51 -18.86 4.39
C ASP A 44 -16.16 -18.88 5.78
N THR A 45 -15.32 -18.99 6.81
CA THR A 45 -15.78 -18.87 8.19
C THR A 45 -16.13 -17.41 8.41
N GLN A 46 -17.39 -17.08 8.12
CA GLN A 46 -17.97 -15.78 8.37
C GLN A 46 -17.94 -15.55 9.89
N ASP A 47 -16.90 -14.85 10.34
CA ASP A 47 -16.70 -14.47 11.73
C ASP A 47 -17.77 -13.44 12.14
N GLN A 48 -18.92 -13.95 12.59
CA GLN A 48 -20.08 -13.17 12.94
C GLN A 48 -19.89 -12.46 14.28
N GLY A 49 -19.41 -11.22 14.22
CA GLY A 49 -19.67 -10.23 15.26
C GLY A 49 -18.80 -10.33 16.52
N GLU A 50 -17.57 -10.84 16.43
CA GLU A 50 -16.56 -10.50 17.45
C GLU A 50 -16.43 -8.97 17.55
N LYS A 51 -16.50 -8.44 18.78
CA LYS A 51 -16.28 -7.02 19.04
C LYS A 51 -14.87 -6.66 18.58
N GLU A 52 -14.75 -5.88 17.51
CA GLU A 52 -13.45 -5.51 16.95
C GLU A 52 -12.54 -4.95 18.05
N ASN A 53 -11.39 -5.61 18.23
CA ASN A 53 -10.41 -5.20 19.22
C ASN A 53 -10.00 -3.73 18.95
N PRO A 54 -10.09 -2.82 19.93
CA PRO A 54 -9.83 -1.39 19.71
C PRO A 54 -8.40 -1.11 19.18
N MET A 55 -7.44 -2.01 19.40
CA MET A 55 -6.10 -1.90 18.80
C MET A 55 -6.04 -2.20 17.30
N ARG A 56 -7.15 -2.59 16.66
CA ARG A 56 -7.27 -2.72 15.19
C ARG A 56 -7.75 -1.45 14.49
N GLU A 57 -8.19 -0.43 15.22
CA GLU A 57 -8.67 0.83 14.62
C GLU A 57 -7.60 1.47 13.72
N LEU A 58 -8.02 1.86 12.52
CA LEU A 58 -7.17 2.57 11.55
C LEU A 58 -7.08 4.06 11.88
N ARG A 59 -5.85 4.56 11.93
CA ARG A 59 -5.53 5.97 12.12
C ARG A 59 -4.51 6.47 11.12
N ILE A 60 -4.49 7.77 10.88
CA ILE A 60 -3.46 8.43 10.09
C ILE A 60 -2.14 8.40 10.87
N ARG A 61 -1.15 7.66 10.38
CA ARG A 61 0.17 7.54 11.01
C ARG A 61 1.07 8.73 10.66
N LYS A 62 1.01 9.20 9.42
CA LYS A 62 1.66 10.42 8.94
C LYS A 62 1.04 10.88 7.61
N LEU A 63 1.08 12.19 7.38
CA LEU A 63 0.88 12.81 6.07
C LEU A 63 2.25 13.27 5.56
N CYS A 64 2.67 12.76 4.40
CA CYS A 64 3.83 13.26 3.68
C CYS A 64 3.34 14.26 2.62
N LEU A 65 3.97 15.44 2.58
CA LEU A 65 3.73 16.49 1.61
C LEU A 65 5.01 16.67 0.79
N ASN A 66 4.91 16.65 -0.54
CA ASN A 66 6.08 16.71 -1.43
C ASN A 66 5.86 17.68 -2.59
N ILE A 67 6.84 18.58 -2.80
CA ILE A 67 6.92 19.43 -3.99
C ILE A 67 8.21 19.06 -4.74
N CYS A 68 8.06 18.48 -5.93
CA CYS A 68 9.17 18.24 -6.85
C CYS A 68 9.22 19.38 -7.88
N VAL A 69 10.30 20.17 -7.88
CA VAL A 69 10.43 21.32 -8.80
C VAL A 69 11.22 20.96 -10.06
N GLY A 70 12.14 19.98 -9.96
CA GLY A 70 12.97 19.52 -11.08
C GLY A 70 14.32 20.24 -11.20
N GLU A 71 14.52 21.35 -10.48
CA GLU A 71 15.69 22.23 -10.59
C GLU A 71 16.18 22.76 -9.23
N SER A 72 17.46 23.17 -9.18
CA SER A 72 18.02 23.93 -8.06
C SER A 72 17.66 25.41 -8.09
N GLY A 73 17.90 26.09 -6.97
CA GLY A 73 17.96 27.55 -6.90
C GLY A 73 16.73 28.17 -6.24
N ASP A 74 16.43 29.41 -6.62
CA ASP A 74 15.43 30.24 -5.95
C ASP A 74 14.04 29.59 -5.91
N ARG A 75 13.62 28.96 -7.01
CA ARG A 75 12.31 28.32 -7.12
C ARG A 75 12.14 27.20 -6.07
N LEU A 76 13.20 26.46 -5.77
CA LEU A 76 13.20 25.45 -4.71
C LEU A 76 13.11 26.08 -3.30
N THR A 77 13.76 27.24 -3.09
CA THR A 77 13.65 27.95 -1.80
C THR A 77 12.27 28.61 -1.61
N ARG A 78 11.61 29.04 -2.69
CA ARG A 78 10.23 29.53 -2.67
C ARG A 78 9.25 28.41 -2.36
N ALA A 79 9.40 27.24 -2.99
CA ALA A 79 8.62 26.05 -2.65
C ALA A 79 8.78 25.61 -1.18
N ALA A 80 9.99 25.76 -0.60
CA ALA A 80 10.19 25.51 0.83
C ALA A 80 9.37 26.46 1.71
N LYS A 81 9.30 27.76 1.37
CA LYS A 81 8.46 28.73 2.11
C LYS A 81 6.97 28.39 2.04
N VAL A 82 6.47 27.87 0.92
CA VAL A 82 5.07 27.40 0.81
C VAL A 82 4.78 26.25 1.78
N LEU A 83 5.66 25.25 1.83
CA LEU A 83 5.51 24.12 2.77
C LEU A 83 5.65 24.56 4.23
N GLU A 84 6.52 25.53 4.52
CA GLU A 84 6.65 26.11 5.86
C GLU A 84 5.38 26.87 6.29
N GLN A 85 4.80 27.69 5.40
CA GLN A 85 3.52 28.37 5.63
C GLN A 85 2.34 27.39 5.81
N LEU A 86 2.30 26.31 5.01
CA LEU A 86 1.23 25.29 5.09
C LEU A 86 1.30 24.45 6.37
N THR A 87 2.51 24.10 6.84
CA THR A 87 2.70 23.10 7.91
C THR A 87 3.14 23.67 9.25
N GLY A 88 3.68 24.90 9.26
CA GLY A 88 4.37 25.50 10.40
C GLY A 88 5.60 24.69 10.84
N GLN A 89 6.30 24.05 9.90
CA GLN A 89 7.49 23.23 10.14
C GLN A 89 8.55 23.50 9.06
N THR A 90 9.82 23.58 9.46
CA THR A 90 10.94 23.71 8.51
C THR A 90 11.05 22.44 7.65
N PRO A 91 10.94 22.54 6.32
CA PRO A 91 10.88 21.36 5.47
C PRO A 91 12.26 20.84 5.06
N VAL A 92 12.31 19.60 4.57
CA VAL A 92 13.55 18.88 4.26
C VAL A 92 13.81 18.86 2.75
N PHE A 93 15.03 19.26 2.35
CA PHE A 93 15.48 19.23 0.96
C PHE A 93 15.95 17.84 0.52
N SER A 94 15.34 17.30 -0.53
CA SER A 94 15.70 16.03 -1.16
C SER A 94 16.77 16.22 -2.24
N LYS A 95 17.76 15.32 -2.25
CA LYS A 95 18.87 15.33 -3.22
C LYS A 95 18.68 14.33 -4.36
N ALA A 96 19.21 14.67 -5.53
CA ALA A 96 19.34 13.83 -6.70
C ALA A 96 20.18 12.58 -6.44
N ARG A 97 19.62 11.39 -6.69
CA ARG A 97 20.39 10.13 -6.61
C ARG A 97 21.29 9.91 -7.83
N TYR A 98 20.86 10.37 -9.00
CA TYR A 98 21.51 10.14 -10.30
C TYR A 98 21.56 11.44 -11.11
N THR A 99 22.48 11.51 -12.07
CA THR A 99 22.51 12.56 -13.10
C THR A 99 21.63 12.12 -14.27
N VAL A 100 20.68 12.96 -14.71
CA VAL A 100 19.78 12.64 -15.83
C VAL A 100 19.68 13.87 -16.75
N ARG A 101 20.33 13.79 -17.92
CA ARG A 101 20.53 14.95 -18.81
C ARG A 101 19.23 15.47 -19.42
N SER A 102 18.25 14.61 -19.69
CA SER A 102 16.93 14.99 -20.21
C SER A 102 16.13 15.89 -19.26
N PHE A 103 16.36 15.76 -17.95
CA PHE A 103 15.73 16.59 -16.93
C PHE A 103 16.66 17.73 -16.42
N GLY A 104 17.86 17.88 -16.99
CA GLY A 104 18.85 18.87 -16.54
C GLY A 104 19.54 18.58 -15.18
N ILE A 105 19.15 17.51 -14.50
CA ILE A 105 19.53 17.20 -13.11
C ILE A 105 20.94 16.59 -13.01
N ARG A 106 21.74 17.07 -12.05
CA ARG A 106 23.03 16.49 -11.65
C ARG A 106 22.94 15.71 -10.33
N ARG A 107 23.80 14.71 -10.14
CA ARG A 107 23.87 13.93 -8.88
C ARG A 107 24.16 14.81 -7.66
N ASN A 108 23.53 14.49 -6.53
CA ASN A 108 23.58 15.21 -5.24
C ASN A 108 23.01 16.64 -5.23
N GLU A 109 22.51 17.12 -6.36
CA GLU A 109 21.79 18.38 -6.49
C GLU A 109 20.47 18.39 -5.70
N LYS A 110 19.98 19.54 -5.21
CA LYS A 110 18.69 19.62 -4.51
C LYS A 110 17.57 19.82 -5.54
N ILE A 111 16.56 18.94 -5.56
CA ILE A 111 15.49 18.95 -6.61
C ILE A 111 14.08 19.18 -6.03
N ALA A 112 13.85 18.67 -4.83
CA ALA A 112 12.52 18.59 -4.23
C ALA A 112 12.57 18.97 -2.76
N VAL A 113 11.42 19.38 -2.23
CA VAL A 113 11.24 19.70 -0.82
C VAL A 113 10.05 18.90 -0.30
N HIS A 114 10.21 18.30 0.88
CA HIS A 114 9.14 17.54 1.50
C HIS A 114 9.01 17.86 2.99
N CYS A 115 7.80 17.68 3.53
CA CYS A 115 7.49 17.80 4.95
C CYS A 115 6.69 16.55 5.39
N THR A 116 6.88 16.12 6.63
CA THR A 116 6.09 15.01 7.22
C THR A 116 5.32 15.53 8.43
N VAL A 117 4.00 15.63 8.29
CA VAL A 117 3.09 16.09 9.34
C VAL A 117 2.47 14.87 10.05
N ARG A 118 2.20 15.00 11.36
CA ARG A 118 1.55 13.98 12.20
C ARG A 118 0.60 14.65 13.22
N GLY A 119 -0.32 13.88 13.79
CA GLY A 119 -1.31 14.38 14.75
C GLY A 119 -2.36 15.29 14.11
N ALA A 120 -3.02 16.14 14.91
CA ALA A 120 -4.14 17.00 14.48
C ALA A 120 -3.84 17.82 13.21
N LYS A 121 -2.66 18.46 13.13
CA LYS A 121 -2.20 19.20 11.93
C LYS A 121 -2.25 18.37 10.64
N ALA A 122 -2.04 17.05 10.71
CA ALA A 122 -2.11 16.19 9.54
C ALA A 122 -3.56 15.91 9.10
N GLU A 123 -4.51 15.91 10.04
CA GLU A 123 -5.94 15.77 9.74
C GLU A 123 -6.49 17.08 9.15
N GLU A 124 -6.17 18.23 9.74
CA GLU A 124 -6.55 19.56 9.23
C GLU A 124 -6.07 19.81 7.79
N ILE A 125 -4.81 19.48 7.50
CA ILE A 125 -4.23 19.66 6.16
C ILE A 125 -4.79 18.63 5.17
N LEU A 126 -5.08 17.40 5.62
CA LEU A 126 -5.72 16.39 4.79
C LEU A 126 -7.16 16.78 4.43
N GLU A 127 -7.94 17.29 5.38
CA GLU A 127 -9.31 17.76 5.15
C GLU A 127 -9.33 18.90 4.12
N LYS A 128 -8.44 19.89 4.27
CA LYS A 128 -8.23 20.94 3.25
C LYS A 128 -7.90 20.35 1.88
N GLY A 129 -6.97 19.40 1.80
CA GLY A 129 -6.58 18.77 0.54
C GLY A 129 -7.70 17.93 -0.11
N LEU A 130 -8.51 17.23 0.69
CA LEU A 130 -9.64 16.45 0.20
C LEU A 130 -10.79 17.35 -0.28
N LYS A 131 -10.99 18.51 0.34
CA LYS A 131 -11.97 19.51 -0.12
C LYS A 131 -11.68 20.00 -1.55
N VAL A 132 -10.39 20.21 -1.89
CA VAL A 132 -9.97 20.58 -3.27
C VAL A 132 -10.25 19.46 -4.29
N ARG A 133 -10.33 18.20 -3.83
CA ARG A 133 -10.68 17.03 -4.63
C ARG A 133 -12.15 16.60 -4.48
N GLU A 134 -13.01 17.47 -3.93
CA GLU A 134 -14.45 17.22 -3.70
C GLU A 134 -14.72 15.92 -2.91
N TYR A 135 -13.75 15.49 -2.11
CA TYR A 135 -13.70 14.21 -1.41
C TYR A 135 -13.79 12.95 -2.29
N GLU A 136 -13.57 13.06 -3.61
CA GLU A 136 -13.49 11.93 -4.53
C GLU A 136 -12.04 11.43 -4.68
N LEU A 137 -11.85 10.11 -4.56
CA LEU A 137 -10.61 9.42 -4.91
C LEU A 137 -10.91 8.17 -5.76
N ARG A 138 -10.08 7.91 -6.76
CA ARG A 138 -10.17 6.70 -7.59
C ARG A 138 -9.54 5.51 -6.87
N LYS A 139 -10.01 4.29 -7.14
CA LYS A 139 -9.43 3.03 -6.62
C LYS A 139 -7.91 2.92 -6.82
N ASN A 140 -7.40 3.47 -7.91
CA ASN A 140 -5.99 3.38 -8.30
C ASN A 140 -5.07 4.27 -7.43
N ASN A 141 -5.64 5.23 -6.68
CA ASN A 141 -4.90 6.04 -5.70
C ASN A 141 -4.56 5.27 -4.42
N PHE A 142 -5.21 4.12 -4.18
CA PHE A 142 -4.96 3.25 -3.04
C PHE A 142 -3.92 2.17 -3.40
N SER A 143 -2.86 2.12 -2.60
CA SER A 143 -1.83 1.08 -2.63
C SER A 143 -2.29 -0.19 -1.92
N ASP A 144 -1.71 -1.33 -2.29
CA ASP A 144 -2.01 -2.65 -1.70
C ASP A 144 -1.65 -2.73 -0.20
N THR A 145 -0.79 -1.82 0.28
CA THR A 145 -0.46 -1.64 1.71
C THR A 145 -1.50 -0.79 2.47
N GLY A 146 -2.60 -0.38 1.83
CA GLY A 146 -3.64 0.46 2.43
C GLY A 146 -3.26 1.94 2.60
N ASN A 147 -2.17 2.39 1.99
CA ASN A 147 -1.82 3.81 1.91
C ASN A 147 -2.45 4.45 0.68
N PHE A 148 -2.71 5.75 0.70
CA PHE A 148 -3.27 6.44 -0.46
C PHE A 148 -2.62 7.82 -0.67
N GLY A 149 -2.72 8.33 -1.89
CA GLY A 149 -2.20 9.66 -2.21
C GLY A 149 -2.87 10.31 -3.40
N PHE A 150 -2.78 11.63 -3.46
CA PHE A 150 -3.33 12.46 -4.54
C PHE A 150 -2.46 13.69 -4.74
N GLY A 151 -2.35 14.15 -5.99
CA GLY A 151 -1.73 15.44 -6.30
C GLY A 151 -2.77 16.57 -6.31
N ILE A 152 -2.34 17.78 -5.97
CA ILE A 152 -3.05 19.03 -6.21
C ILE A 152 -2.19 19.88 -7.15
N GLN A 153 -2.79 20.52 -8.15
CA GLN A 153 -2.06 21.32 -9.13
C GLN A 153 -1.67 22.71 -8.59
N GLU A 154 -2.48 23.28 -7.70
CA GLU A 154 -2.30 24.61 -7.13
C GLU A 154 -2.46 24.60 -5.61
N HIS A 155 -1.42 25.01 -4.87
CA HIS A 155 -1.50 25.10 -3.40
C HIS A 155 -2.37 26.26 -2.88
N ILE A 156 -2.87 27.14 -3.76
CA ILE A 156 -3.74 28.28 -3.38
C ILE A 156 -5.07 27.76 -2.83
N ASP A 157 -5.62 26.70 -3.43
CA ASP A 157 -6.89 26.07 -3.05
C ASP A 157 -6.89 25.51 -1.61
N LEU A 158 -5.70 25.34 -1.01
CA LEU A 158 -5.52 24.95 0.40
C LEU A 158 -5.73 26.12 1.39
N GLY A 159 -6.04 27.32 0.88
CA GLY A 159 -6.31 28.52 1.67
C GLY A 159 -5.07 29.35 2.00
N ILE A 160 -3.98 29.22 1.22
CA ILE A 160 -2.78 30.06 1.36
C ILE A 160 -2.98 31.34 0.53
N LYS A 161 -2.66 32.51 1.10
CA LYS A 161 -2.70 33.78 0.36
C LYS A 161 -1.66 33.75 -0.76
N TYR A 162 -2.10 34.08 -1.98
CA TYR A 162 -1.21 34.20 -3.13
C TYR A 162 -0.13 35.27 -2.93
N ASP A 163 1.11 34.92 -3.26
CA ASP A 163 2.27 35.82 -3.33
C ASP A 163 2.94 35.68 -4.71
N PRO A 164 2.95 36.73 -5.54
CA PRO A 164 3.54 36.68 -6.89
C PRO A 164 5.05 36.47 -6.87
N SER A 165 5.74 36.74 -5.76
CA SER A 165 7.18 36.44 -5.63
C SER A 165 7.46 34.94 -5.49
N ILE A 166 6.50 34.18 -4.95
CA ILE A 166 6.61 32.74 -4.73
C ILE A 166 6.24 31.96 -5.99
N GLY A 167 5.11 32.33 -6.62
CA GLY A 167 4.53 31.63 -7.77
C GLY A 167 3.68 30.42 -7.39
N ILE A 168 3.00 29.81 -8.38
CA ILE A 168 2.11 28.66 -8.17
C ILE A 168 2.91 27.36 -8.22
N TYR A 169 2.61 26.44 -7.30
CA TYR A 169 3.21 25.10 -7.23
C TYR A 169 2.14 24.04 -7.01
N GLY A 170 2.31 22.91 -7.70
CA GLY A 170 1.64 21.66 -7.37
C GLY A 170 2.26 20.98 -6.15
N LEU A 171 1.46 20.14 -5.50
CA LEU A 171 1.79 19.50 -4.23
C LEU A 171 1.24 18.07 -4.19
N ASP A 172 2.10 17.11 -3.90
CA ASP A 172 1.71 15.71 -3.70
C ASP A 172 1.38 15.45 -2.22
N PHE A 173 0.22 14.85 -1.97
CA PHE A 173 -0.21 14.34 -0.68
C PHE A 173 -0.07 12.83 -0.66
N TYR A 174 0.63 12.28 0.33
CA TYR A 174 0.72 10.85 0.56
C TYR A 174 0.40 10.52 2.02
N VAL A 175 -0.75 9.87 2.23
CA VAL A 175 -1.27 9.47 3.54
C VAL A 175 -0.83 8.06 3.85
N VAL A 176 -0.14 7.90 4.98
CA VAL A 176 0.19 6.59 5.51
C VAL A 176 -0.78 6.26 6.64
N LEU A 177 -1.57 5.21 6.43
CA LEU A 177 -2.42 4.64 7.47
C LEU A 177 -1.60 3.68 8.36
N GLY A 178 -2.11 3.40 9.54
CA GLY A 178 -1.49 2.44 10.44
C GLY A 178 -2.38 2.15 11.65
N ARG A 179 -2.21 0.95 12.21
CA ARG A 179 -2.85 0.56 13.47
C ARG A 179 -1.92 0.79 14.68
N PRO A 180 -2.46 0.90 15.91
CA PRO A 180 -1.69 0.67 17.13
C PRO A 180 -0.91 -0.65 17.06
N GLY A 181 0.42 -0.60 17.19
CA GLY A 181 1.31 -1.77 17.07
C GLY A 181 2.32 -1.71 15.93
N PHE A 182 2.09 -0.89 14.89
CA PHE A 182 3.00 -0.77 13.74
C PHE A 182 4.45 -0.39 14.10
N SER A 183 4.65 0.30 15.23
CA SER A 183 5.99 0.67 15.76
C SER A 183 6.91 -0.51 16.07
N ILE A 184 6.41 -1.75 16.05
CA ILE A 184 7.23 -2.97 16.23
C ILE A 184 8.29 -3.12 15.13
N ALA A 185 7.99 -2.65 13.91
CA ALA A 185 8.93 -2.66 12.78
C ALA A 185 9.96 -1.51 12.85
N ASP A 186 9.61 -0.37 13.46
CA ASP A 186 10.44 0.84 13.48
C ASP A 186 11.36 0.94 14.72
N LYS A 187 11.02 0.28 15.83
CA LYS A 187 11.74 0.41 17.11
C LYS A 187 13.10 -0.31 17.06
N LYS A 188 14.17 0.31 17.58
CA LYS A 188 15.53 -0.29 17.59
C LYS A 188 15.66 -1.54 18.48
N ARG A 189 14.92 -1.63 19.59
CA ARG A 189 15.03 -2.73 20.57
C ARG A 189 13.91 -3.76 20.35
N ARG A 190 14.28 -5.04 20.21
CA ARG A 190 13.36 -6.17 19.94
C ARG A 190 12.48 -5.91 18.70
N THR A 191 13.10 -5.48 17.60
CA THR A 191 12.50 -5.38 16.26
C THR A 191 11.71 -6.64 15.91
N GLY A 192 10.55 -6.50 15.27
CA GLY A 192 9.78 -7.63 14.75
C GLY A 192 9.08 -7.25 13.44
N CYS A 193 8.61 -8.25 12.71
CA CYS A 193 7.79 -8.03 11.53
C CYS A 193 6.31 -7.79 11.91
N ILE A 194 5.57 -7.11 11.04
CA ILE A 194 4.12 -6.98 11.17
C ILE A 194 3.47 -8.22 10.55
N GLY A 195 2.81 -9.03 11.40
CA GLY A 195 2.08 -10.23 10.99
C GLY A 195 0.91 -9.91 10.05
N ALA A 196 0.60 -10.83 9.13
CA ALA A 196 -0.34 -10.62 8.03
C ALA A 196 -1.70 -10.05 8.49
N LYS A 197 -2.34 -10.67 9.50
CA LYS A 197 -3.62 -10.24 10.07
C LYS A 197 -3.63 -8.80 10.65
N HIS A 198 -2.45 -8.23 10.96
CA HIS A 198 -2.33 -6.85 11.46
C HIS A 198 -1.96 -5.84 10.36
N ARG A 199 -1.61 -6.27 9.15
CA ARG A 199 -1.45 -5.39 7.99
C ARG A 199 -2.82 -4.86 7.55
N ILE A 200 -2.81 -3.73 6.84
CA ILE A 200 -4.00 -3.08 6.30
C ILE A 200 -4.15 -3.52 4.85
N SER A 201 -5.35 -3.92 4.44
CA SER A 201 -5.65 -4.21 3.03
C SER A 201 -6.08 -2.95 2.28
N LYS A 202 -5.99 -2.99 0.94
CA LYS A 202 -6.48 -1.92 0.07
C LYS A 202 -7.97 -1.62 0.29
N GLU A 203 -8.77 -2.66 0.45
CA GLU A 203 -10.22 -2.57 0.66
C GLU A 203 -10.57 -1.98 2.02
N GLU A 204 -9.85 -2.37 3.07
CA GLU A 204 -9.99 -1.80 4.40
C GLU A 204 -9.68 -0.30 4.39
N ALA A 205 -8.63 0.12 3.69
CA ALA A 205 -8.30 1.53 3.53
C ALA A 205 -9.36 2.31 2.74
N MET A 206 -9.97 1.71 1.70
CA MET A 206 -11.09 2.33 0.97
C MET A 206 -12.34 2.47 1.86
N ARG A 207 -12.69 1.42 2.64
CA ARG A 207 -13.81 1.45 3.60
C ARG A 207 -13.58 2.51 4.70
N TRP A 208 -12.37 2.57 5.24
CA TRP A 208 -11.98 3.60 6.22
C TRP A 208 -12.07 5.01 5.62
N PHE A 209 -11.62 5.20 4.38
CA PHE A 209 -11.72 6.48 3.68
C PHE A 209 -13.19 6.90 3.48
N GLN A 210 -14.05 6.00 2.99
CA GLN A 210 -15.48 6.23 2.86
C GLN A 210 -16.14 6.57 4.21
N GLN A 211 -15.76 5.90 5.30
CA GLN A 211 -16.30 6.17 6.64
C GLN A 211 -15.78 7.48 7.27
N LYS A 212 -14.54 7.90 6.95
CA LYS A 212 -13.97 9.20 7.37
C LYS A 212 -14.57 10.34 6.56
N VAL A 213 -14.68 10.18 5.23
CA VAL A 213 -15.31 11.16 4.32
C VAL A 213 -16.82 11.27 4.55
N GLY A 214 -17.54 10.18 4.73
CA GLY A 214 -18.97 10.21 5.02
C GLY A 214 -19.30 11.02 6.28
N ARG A 215 -18.43 10.96 7.29
CA ARG A 215 -18.48 11.80 8.51
C ARG A 215 -18.13 13.28 8.28
N LEU A 216 -17.40 13.62 7.21
CA LEU A 216 -17.00 14.99 6.87
C LEU A 216 -17.96 15.66 5.86
N ALA A 217 -18.59 14.88 4.97
CA ALA A 217 -19.30 15.38 3.80
C ALA A 217 -20.83 15.30 3.88
N ASN A 218 -21.42 14.49 4.78
CA ASN A 218 -22.86 14.17 4.80
C ASN A 218 -23.42 13.73 3.42
N LEU A 219 -22.54 13.19 2.57
CA LEU A 219 -22.81 12.77 1.20
C LEU A 219 -22.20 11.39 0.97
N PRO A 220 -22.81 10.52 0.15
CA PRO A 220 -22.23 9.25 -0.24
C PRO A 220 -20.98 9.50 -1.09
N CYS A 221 -19.81 9.22 -0.53
CA CYS A 221 -18.52 9.28 -1.22
C CYS A 221 -18.54 8.36 -2.45
N LYS A 222 -18.55 8.94 -3.65
CA LYS A 222 -18.32 8.22 -4.90
C LYS A 222 -16.84 7.89 -5.02
N VAL A 223 -16.39 6.83 -4.34
CA VAL A 223 -15.19 6.13 -4.85
C VAL A 223 -15.58 5.60 -6.21
N ALA A 224 -14.89 6.04 -7.27
CA ALA A 224 -15.21 5.69 -8.66
C ALA A 224 -15.06 4.18 -8.92
N HIS A 225 -16.06 3.42 -8.50
CA HIS A 225 -16.36 2.10 -8.98
C HIS A 225 -17.06 2.25 -10.32
N PHE A 226 -16.32 2.04 -11.41
CA PHE A 226 -16.92 1.39 -12.56
C PHE A 226 -17.33 -0.02 -12.09
N TRP A 227 -18.54 -0.12 -11.57
CA TRP A 227 -19.25 -1.34 -11.24
C TRP A 227 -20.65 -1.12 -11.80
N VAL A 228 -20.83 -1.59 -13.04
CA VAL A 228 -22.16 -1.87 -13.58
C VAL A 228 -22.44 -3.32 -13.21
N PRO A 229 -23.31 -3.60 -12.25
CA PRO A 229 -23.91 -4.93 -12.12
C PRO A 229 -24.80 -5.12 -13.34
N GLY A 230 -24.71 -6.27 -13.98
CA GLY A 230 -25.68 -6.62 -15.01
C GLY A 230 -27.05 -6.84 -14.38
N SER A 231 -27.99 -5.95 -14.67
CA SER A 231 -29.41 -6.27 -14.66
C SER A 231 -30.09 -5.50 -15.80
N GLU A 232 -30.29 -6.24 -16.89
CA GLU A 232 -31.47 -6.19 -17.74
C GLU A 232 -31.86 -4.88 -18.41
N SER A 233 -31.79 -4.95 -19.74
CA SER A 233 -32.60 -4.19 -20.69
C SER A 233 -34.04 -3.94 -20.21
N VAL A 234 -34.35 -2.69 -19.89
CA VAL A 234 -35.73 -2.17 -19.92
C VAL A 234 -35.80 -1.12 -21.01
N THR A 235 -36.73 -1.33 -21.94
CA THR A 235 -36.96 -0.50 -23.11
C THR A 235 -37.51 0.87 -22.73
N TRP A 236 -37.18 1.87 -23.55
CA TRP A 236 -37.82 3.19 -23.48
C TRP A 236 -39.29 3.06 -23.91
N GLU A 237 -40.20 3.02 -22.95
CA GLU A 237 -41.60 3.37 -23.19
C GLU A 237 -41.98 4.68 -22.52
N THR A 238 -42.72 5.46 -23.29
CA THR A 238 -43.19 6.82 -23.00
C THR A 238 -44.14 6.89 -21.81
N ILE A 239 -43.92 7.85 -20.91
CA ILE A 239 -45.00 8.51 -20.17
C ILE A 239 -44.80 10.02 -20.32
N THR A 240 -45.70 10.64 -21.09
CA THR A 240 -46.01 12.06 -21.00
C THR A 240 -46.85 12.33 -19.76
N ASP A 241 -47.02 13.62 -19.44
CA ASP A 241 -48.05 14.14 -18.53
C ASP A 241 -47.84 13.90 -17.02
N ILE A 242 -47.52 14.98 -16.28
CA ILE A 242 -48.49 15.68 -15.42
C ILE A 242 -47.82 16.95 -14.85
N GLU A 243 -48.41 18.11 -15.19
CA GLU A 243 -48.59 19.36 -14.41
C GLU A 243 -47.46 19.86 -13.47
N GLY A 244 -46.98 21.11 -13.56
CA GLY A 244 -47.38 22.24 -14.42
C GLY A 244 -46.56 23.51 -14.14
#